data_AF-A0A820HJC9-F1
#
_entry.id   AF-A0A820HJC9-F1
#
_cell.length_a   1.000
_cell.length_b   1.000
_cell.length_c   1.000
_cell.angle_alpha   90.00
_cell.angle_beta   90.00
_cell.angle_gamma   90.00
#
_symmetry.space_group_name_H-M   'P 1'
#
loop_
_entity.id
_entity.type
_entity.pdbx_description
1 polymer ?
#
loop_
_entity_poly.entity_id
_entity_poly.type
_entity_poly.pdbx_seq_one_letter_code
_entity_poly.pdbx_strand_id
1 'polypeptide(L)'
;MDAQIRRLVVTGTEQNDVQILSDACQKLRQNFQVNLVQGKDTIGQDIYVLLAESALDLNANSIADECLQMFFSSSPVKSQFVGRAYLCQFRIYMPKTAQDFASLNNAIPFLQKCLTFASASPRYQFLVYNASVIYYNYVRPFFRDGYRKYL
;
A
#
# COMPACT_ATOMS: atom_id res chain seq x y z
N MET A 1 19.70 10.69 4.75
CA MET A 1 18.69 10.74 3.67
C MET A 1 17.41 10.04 4.11
N ASP A 2 17.46 8.76 4.49
CA ASP A 2 16.30 7.97 4.98
C ASP A 2 15.49 8.67 6.10
N ALA A 3 16.16 9.13 7.17
CA ALA A 3 15.50 9.83 8.28
C ALA A 3 14.75 11.11 7.86
N GLN A 4 15.21 11.80 6.81
CA GLN A 4 14.55 13.00 6.31
C GLN A 4 13.27 12.65 5.56
N ILE A 5 13.30 11.60 4.74
CA ILE A 5 12.11 11.12 4.01
C ILE A 5 11.08 10.61 5.00
N ARG A 6 11.49 9.85 6.03
CA ARG A 6 10.59 9.40 7.11
C ARG A 6 9.90 10.56 7.81
N ARG A 7 10.62 11.65 8.10
CA ARG A 7 10.01 12.86 8.66
C ARG A 7 8.99 13.48 7.72
N LEU A 8 9.27 13.55 6.42
CA LEU A 8 8.30 14.08 5.45
C LEU A 8 7.03 13.21 5.39
N VAL A 9 7.16 11.88 5.41
CA VAL A 9 6.00 10.98 5.46
C VAL A 9 5.15 11.22 6.72
N VAL A 10 5.79 11.33 7.89
CA VAL A 10 5.09 11.61 9.14
C VAL A 10 4.43 12.98 9.12
N THR A 11 5.14 14.03 8.70
CA THR A 11 4.57 15.38 8.61
C THR A 11 3.43 15.47 7.60
N GLY A 12 3.57 14.86 6.43
CA GLY A 12 2.53 14.84 5.40
C GLY A 12 1.28 14.07 5.84
N THR A 13 1.43 12.99 6.60
CA THR A 13 0.29 12.26 7.19
C THR A 13 -0.40 13.05 8.29
N GLU A 14 0.34 13.63 9.23
CA GLU A 14 -0.22 14.44 10.33
C GLU A 14 -0.95 15.68 9.81
N GLN A 15 -0.42 16.32 8.77
CA GLN A 15 -0.98 17.54 8.18
C GLN A 15 -2.03 17.26 7.08
N ASN A 16 -2.25 15.99 6.72
CA ASN A 16 -3.06 15.57 5.57
C ASN A 16 -2.65 16.28 4.26
N ASP A 17 -1.35 16.54 4.09
CA ASP A 17 -0.82 17.28 2.94
C ASP A 17 -0.20 16.35 1.90
N VAL A 18 -0.91 16.22 0.77
CA VAL A 18 -0.49 15.40 -0.38
C VAL A 18 0.77 15.96 -1.05
N GLN A 19 1.03 17.27 -0.98
CA GLN A 19 2.23 17.87 -1.57
C GLN A 19 3.49 17.42 -0.83
N ILE A 20 3.44 17.36 0.51
CA ILE A 20 4.56 16.86 1.33
C ILE A 20 4.84 15.38 1.02
N LEU A 21 3.78 14.58 0.81
CA LEU A 21 3.94 13.18 0.40
C LEU A 21 4.50 13.05 -1.03
N SER A 22 4.11 13.95 -1.93
CA SER A 22 4.67 14.03 -3.29
C SER A 22 6.16 14.37 -3.26
N ASP A 23 6.58 15.32 -2.43
CA ASP A 23 7.98 15.67 -2.22
C ASP A 23 8.79 14.48 -1.66
N ALA A 24 8.21 13.73 -0.72
CA ALA A 24 8.80 12.51 -0.20
C ALA A 24 8.96 11.46 -1.31
N CYS A 25 7.94 11.28 -2.16
CA CYS A 25 7.96 10.37 -3.30
C CYS A 25 9.04 10.76 -4.33
N GLN A 26 9.15 12.05 -4.66
CA GLN A 26 10.16 12.55 -5.58
C GLN A 26 11.58 12.28 -5.07
N LYS A 27 11.84 12.49 -3.77
CA LYS A 27 13.13 12.17 -3.16
C LYS A 27 13.43 10.68 -3.18
N LEU A 28 12.43 9.82 -2.96
CA LEU A 28 12.57 8.38 -3.10
C LEU A 28 12.86 7.97 -4.55
N ARG A 29 12.18 8.56 -5.53
CA ARG A 29 12.42 8.31 -6.95
C ARG A 29 13.84 8.66 -7.36
N GLN A 30 14.33 9.82 -6.93
CA GLN A 30 15.71 10.23 -7.20
C GLN A 30 16.72 9.25 -6.61
N ASN A 31 16.51 8.82 -5.36
CA ASN A 31 17.38 7.83 -4.73
C ASN A 31 17.32 6.48 -5.44
N PHE A 32 16.12 6.02 -5.83
CA PHE A 32 15.93 4.78 -6.57
C PHE A 32 16.69 4.79 -7.90
N GLN A 33 16.63 5.89 -8.66
CA GLN A 33 17.40 6.05 -9.91
C GLN A 33 18.91 6.01 -9.67
N VAL A 34 19.40 6.67 -8.62
CA VAL A 34 20.83 6.65 -8.26
C VAL A 34 21.25 5.24 -7.87
N ASN A 35 20.43 4.51 -7.11
CA ASN A 35 20.73 3.14 -6.72
C ASN A 35 20.78 2.19 -7.93
N LEU A 36 19.86 2.32 -8.90
CA LEU A 36 19.91 1.51 -10.14
C LEU A 36 21.25 1.64 -10.88
N VAL A 37 21.90 2.80 -10.80
CA VAL A 37 23.20 3.07 -11.45
C VAL A 37 24.38 2.67 -10.56
N GLN A 38 24.30 2.90 -9.25
CA GLN A 38 25.44 2.78 -8.33
C GLN A 38 25.45 1.50 -7.46
N GLY A 39 24.34 0.75 -7.43
CA GLY A 39 24.19 -0.50 -6.68
C GLY A 39 24.29 -0.35 -5.15
N LYS A 40 24.08 0.86 -4.61
CA LYS A 40 24.14 1.15 -3.19
C LYS A 40 22.79 1.65 -2.69
N ASP A 41 22.05 0.75 -2.06
CA ASP A 41 20.87 1.12 -1.29
C ASP A 41 21.27 1.76 0.04
N THR A 42 20.82 2.99 0.23
CA THR A 42 21.03 3.76 1.47
C THR A 42 19.72 3.94 2.25
N ILE A 43 18.63 3.38 1.75
CA ILE A 43 17.27 3.57 2.23
C ILE A 43 16.64 2.20 2.53
N GLY A 44 15.88 2.11 3.62
CA GLY A 44 15.14 0.89 3.95
C GLY A 44 13.96 0.68 3.01
N GLN A 45 13.78 -0.53 2.48
CA GLN A 45 12.68 -0.86 1.56
C GLN A 45 11.28 -0.66 2.19
N ASP A 46 11.19 -0.63 3.51
CA ASP A 46 9.94 -0.38 4.23
C ASP A 46 9.34 0.99 3.93
N ILE A 47 10.17 2.00 3.63
CA ILE A 47 9.69 3.38 3.42
C ILE A 47 8.74 3.51 2.23
N TYR A 48 8.96 2.70 1.18
CA TYR A 48 8.11 2.70 -0.01
C TYR A 48 6.68 2.29 0.36
N VAL A 49 6.54 1.27 1.22
CA VAL A 49 5.24 0.78 1.65
C VAL A 49 4.58 1.75 2.64
N LEU A 50 5.35 2.33 3.56
CA LEU A 50 4.84 3.33 4.50
C LEU A 50 4.31 4.58 3.78
N LEU A 51 5.04 5.08 2.78
CA LEU A 51 4.57 6.19 1.95
C LEU A 51 3.34 5.80 1.13
N ALA A 52 3.30 4.59 0.58
CA ALA A 52 2.13 4.12 -0.18
C ALA A 52 0.87 4.04 0.70
N GLU A 53 0.96 3.52 1.92
CA GLU A 53 -0.15 3.49 2.87
C GLU A 53 -0.63 4.89 3.24
N SER A 54 0.32 5.78 3.56
CA SER A 54 0.07 7.19 3.86
C SER A 54 -0.66 7.90 2.71
N ALA A 55 -0.20 7.67 1.48
CA ALA A 55 -0.80 8.24 0.28
C ALA A 55 -2.22 7.70 0.04
N LEU A 56 -2.45 6.40 0.27
CA LEU A 56 -3.78 5.79 0.15
C LEU A 56 -4.78 6.33 1.17
N ASP A 57 -4.33 6.64 2.38
CA ASP A 57 -5.18 7.24 3.41
C ASP A 57 -5.64 8.65 3.00
N LEU A 58 -4.85 9.36 2.18
CA LEU A 58 -5.19 10.65 1.57
C LEU A 58 -5.80 10.53 0.15
N ASN A 59 -6.15 9.31 -0.30
CA ASN A 59 -6.67 9.03 -1.66
C ASN A 59 -5.73 9.40 -2.82
N ALA A 60 -4.42 9.52 -2.56
CA ALA A 60 -3.40 9.81 -3.56
C ALA A 60 -2.86 8.52 -4.22
N ASN A 61 -3.73 7.85 -4.98
CA ASN A 61 -3.45 6.53 -5.57
C ASN A 61 -2.23 6.52 -6.51
N SER A 62 -1.95 7.62 -7.22
CA SER A 62 -0.80 7.72 -8.12
C SER A 62 0.54 7.62 -7.38
N ILE A 63 0.65 8.32 -6.25
CA ILE A 63 1.84 8.28 -5.38
C ILE A 63 2.02 6.87 -4.81
N ALA A 64 0.92 6.26 -4.35
CA ALA A 64 0.94 4.91 -3.81
C ALA A 64 1.39 3.88 -4.86
N ASP A 65 0.86 3.94 -6.08
CA ASP A 65 1.22 3.02 -7.16
C ASP A 65 2.71 3.13 -7.51
N GLU A 66 3.22 4.35 -7.66
CA GLU A 66 4.63 4.59 -7.96
C GLU A 66 5.56 4.03 -6.87
N CYS A 67 5.21 4.25 -5.60
CA CYS A 67 5.98 3.70 -4.48
C CYS A 67 6.00 2.17 -4.50
N LEU A 68 4.88 1.53 -4.82
CA LEU A 68 4.80 0.08 -4.91
C LEU A 68 5.58 -0.46 -6.11
N GLN A 69 5.59 0.24 -7.25
CA GLN A 69 6.41 -0.13 -8.39
C GLN A 69 7.89 -0.10 -8.04
N MET A 70 8.38 0.94 -7.35
CA MET A 70 9.76 0.99 -6.86
C MET A 70 10.06 -0.14 -5.86
N PHE A 71 9.15 -0.39 -4.91
CA PHE A 71 9.29 -1.46 -3.92
C PHE A 71 9.48 -2.84 -4.58
N PHE A 72 8.58 -3.24 -5.48
CA PHE A 72 8.66 -4.53 -6.14
C PHE A 72 9.83 -4.63 -7.13
N SER A 73 10.23 -3.53 -7.77
CA SER A 73 11.39 -3.49 -8.66
C SER A 73 12.71 -3.68 -7.92
N SER A 74 12.77 -3.32 -6.63
CA SER A 74 13.95 -3.49 -5.77
C SER A 74 14.16 -4.92 -5.23
N SER A 75 13.36 -5.91 -5.68
CA SER A 75 13.36 -7.29 -5.16
C SER A 75 13.20 -7.33 -3.62
N PRO A 76 11.97 -7.18 -3.12
CA PRO A 76 11.73 -6.92 -1.71
C PRO A 76 12.15 -8.09 -0.83
N VAL A 77 12.85 -7.79 0.27
CA VAL A 77 13.19 -8.78 1.29
C VAL A 77 11.90 -9.29 1.94
N LYS A 78 11.79 -10.63 2.10
CA LYS A 78 10.63 -11.29 2.72
C LYS A 78 10.42 -10.79 4.15
N SER A 79 9.49 -9.86 4.29
CA SER A 79 9.12 -9.21 5.54
C SER A 79 7.62 -8.87 5.51
N GLN A 80 7.07 -8.41 6.64
CA GLN A 80 5.68 -7.95 6.71
C GLN A 80 5.30 -6.93 5.64
N PHE A 81 6.27 -6.16 5.13
CA PHE A 81 6.05 -5.14 4.11
C PHE A 81 5.63 -5.69 2.76
N VAL A 82 5.98 -6.95 2.44
CA VAL A 82 5.48 -7.62 1.23
C VAL A 82 3.96 -7.81 1.29
N GLY A 83 3.45 -8.33 2.42
CA GLY A 83 2.02 -8.50 2.61
C GLY A 83 1.26 -7.16 2.67
N ARG A 84 1.85 -6.16 3.32
CA ARG A 84 1.29 -4.79 3.35
C ARG A 84 1.25 -4.16 1.95
N ALA A 85 2.30 -4.32 1.16
CA ALA A 85 2.35 -3.84 -0.23
C ALA A 85 1.24 -4.46 -1.09
N TYR A 86 0.97 -5.75 -0.93
CA TYR A 86 -0.18 -6.40 -1.61
C TYR A 86 -1.53 -5.83 -1.15
N LEU A 87 -1.69 -5.47 0.13
CA LEU A 87 -2.90 -4.79 0.61
C LEU A 87 -3.04 -3.39 0.00
N CYS A 88 -1.94 -2.66 -0.18
CA CYS A 88 -1.97 -1.39 -0.89
C CYS A 88 -2.40 -1.55 -2.35
N GLN A 89 -1.86 -2.55 -3.07
CA GLN A 89 -2.31 -2.85 -4.43
C GLN A 89 -3.81 -3.20 -4.46
N PHE A 90 -4.27 -4.04 -3.53
CA PHE A 90 -5.70 -4.33 -3.39
C PHE A 90 -6.52 -3.04 -3.26
N ARG A 91 -6.13 -2.11 -2.37
CA ARG A 91 -6.81 -0.82 -2.15
C ARG A 91 -6.83 0.07 -3.40
N ILE A 92 -5.75 0.08 -4.20
CA ILE A 92 -5.66 0.88 -5.44
C ILE A 92 -6.67 0.39 -6.49
N TYR A 93 -6.74 -0.93 -6.70
CA TYR A 93 -7.59 -1.52 -7.73
C TYR A 93 -9.02 -1.76 -7.28
N MET A 94 -9.33 -1.58 -5.99
CA MET A 94 -10.65 -1.89 -5.49
C MET A 94 -11.68 -0.86 -6.01
N PRO A 95 -12.76 -1.31 -6.65
CA PRO A 95 -13.81 -0.43 -7.20
C PRO A 95 -14.51 0.40 -6.12
N LYS A 96 -14.91 1.61 -6.51
CA LYS A 96 -15.73 2.51 -5.68
C LYS A 96 -17.23 2.25 -5.80
N THR A 97 -17.66 1.54 -6.84
CA THR A 97 -19.07 1.29 -7.14
C THR A 97 -19.34 -0.21 -7.32
N ALA A 98 -20.55 -0.64 -6.95
CA ALA A 98 -20.95 -2.04 -7.00
C ALA A 98 -21.00 -2.63 -8.43
N GLN A 99 -20.98 -1.78 -9.45
CA GLN A 99 -21.13 -2.16 -10.86
C GLN A 99 -19.78 -2.46 -11.54
N ASP A 100 -18.65 -2.05 -10.94
CA ASP A 100 -17.32 -2.23 -11.52
C ASP A 100 -16.71 -3.57 -11.08
N PHE A 101 -17.27 -4.66 -11.62
CA PHE A 101 -16.79 -6.01 -11.40
C PHE A 101 -15.41 -6.27 -12.02
N ALA A 102 -15.02 -5.52 -13.05
CA ALA A 102 -13.73 -5.68 -13.69
C ALA A 102 -12.59 -5.29 -12.74
N SER A 103 -12.69 -4.12 -12.11
CA SER A 103 -11.72 -3.69 -11.10
C SER A 103 -11.71 -4.60 -9.88
N LEU A 104 -12.88 -5.13 -9.47
CA LEU A 104 -12.94 -6.13 -8.39
C LEU A 104 -12.11 -7.38 -8.70
N ASN A 105 -12.29 -7.94 -9.91
CA ASN A 105 -11.54 -9.11 -10.35
C ASN A 105 -10.03 -8.84 -10.46
N ASN A 106 -9.63 -7.60 -10.74
CA ASN A 106 -8.23 -7.19 -10.74
C ASN A 106 -7.67 -7.01 -9.32
N ALA A 107 -8.50 -6.60 -8.36
CA ALA A 107 -8.08 -6.38 -6.97
C ALA A 107 -7.90 -7.69 -6.19
N ILE A 108 -8.84 -8.64 -6.31
CA ILE A 108 -8.87 -9.90 -5.52
C ILE A 108 -7.53 -10.68 -5.55
N PRO A 109 -6.82 -10.83 -6.69
CA PRO A 109 -5.53 -11.50 -6.72
C PRO A 109 -4.50 -10.91 -5.76
N PHE A 110 -4.52 -9.60 -5.50
CA PHE A 110 -3.61 -8.97 -4.53
C PHE A 110 -3.97 -9.33 -3.09
N LEU A 111 -5.26 -9.40 -2.76
CA LEU A 111 -5.71 -9.89 -1.46
C LEU A 111 -5.27 -11.35 -1.25
N GLN A 112 -5.44 -12.21 -2.25
CA GLN A 112 -5.00 -13.60 -2.20
C GLN A 112 -3.48 -13.72 -2.02
N LYS A 113 -2.69 -12.90 -2.72
CA LYS A 113 -1.22 -12.84 -2.52
C LYS A 113 -0.86 -12.46 -1.08
N CYS A 114 -1.55 -11.48 -0.48
CA CYS A 114 -1.35 -11.11 0.92
C CYS A 114 -1.67 -12.28 1.86
N LEU A 115 -2.81 -12.95 1.69
CA LEU A 115 -3.23 -14.06 2.54
C LEU A 115 -2.30 -15.26 2.42
N THR A 116 -1.87 -15.61 1.20
CA THR A 116 -0.90 -16.69 0.97
C THR A 116 0.44 -16.37 1.63
N PHE A 117 0.92 -15.13 1.53
CA PHE A 117 2.14 -14.68 2.21
C PHE A 117 1.99 -14.76 3.73
N ALA A 118 0.88 -14.25 4.27
CA ALA A 118 0.63 -14.21 5.71
C ALA A 118 0.46 -15.61 6.32
N SER A 119 -0.17 -16.52 5.59
CA SER A 119 -0.41 -17.90 6.05
C SER A 119 0.85 -18.75 6.09
N ALA A 120 1.94 -18.33 5.44
CA ALA A 120 3.20 -19.06 5.44
C ALA A 120 3.93 -19.03 6.79
N SER A 121 3.61 -18.08 7.68
CA SER A 121 4.24 -17.99 9.01
C SER A 121 3.29 -17.40 10.04
N PRO A 122 3.15 -18.02 11.24
CA PRO A 122 2.33 -17.46 12.33
C PRO A 122 2.70 -16.02 12.72
N ARG A 123 3.97 -15.62 12.51
CA ARG A 123 4.44 -14.25 12.75
C ARG A 123 3.65 -13.19 11.97
N TYR A 124 3.08 -13.57 10.83
CA TYR A 124 2.34 -12.67 9.94
C TYR A 124 0.83 -12.82 10.05
N GLN A 125 0.31 -13.55 11.05
CA GLN A 125 -1.13 -13.76 11.23
C GLN A 125 -1.92 -12.46 11.41
N PHE A 126 -1.30 -11.41 11.95
CA PHE A 126 -1.93 -10.07 12.03
C PHE A 126 -2.28 -9.50 10.64
N LEU A 127 -1.56 -9.87 9.58
CA LEU A 127 -1.89 -9.46 8.22
C LEU A 127 -3.18 -10.10 7.73
N VAL A 128 -3.51 -11.32 8.18
CA VAL A 128 -4.80 -11.97 7.88
C VAL A 128 -5.94 -11.17 8.50
N TYR A 129 -5.78 -10.74 9.75
CA TYR A 129 -6.75 -9.86 10.41
C TYR A 129 -6.91 -8.53 9.66
N ASN A 130 -5.80 -7.85 9.34
CA ASN A 130 -5.83 -6.59 8.61
C ASN A 130 -6.47 -6.74 7.22
N ALA A 131 -6.13 -7.80 6.49
CA ALA A 131 -6.71 -8.13 5.19
C ALA A 131 -8.23 -8.32 5.29
N SER A 132 -8.71 -8.98 6.34
CA SER A 132 -10.13 -9.22 6.57
C SER A 132 -10.90 -7.92 6.81
N VAL A 133 -10.34 -7.01 7.62
CA VAL A 133 -10.94 -5.70 7.90
C VAL A 133 -10.97 -4.84 6.63
N ILE A 134 -9.86 -4.77 5.89
CA ILE A 134 -9.78 -4.01 4.64
C ILE A 134 -10.77 -4.57 3.62
N TYR A 135 -10.78 -5.88 3.41
CA TYR A 135 -11.73 -6.52 2.49
C TYR A 135 -13.17 -6.16 2.85
N TYR A 136 -13.56 -6.32 4.12
CA TYR A 136 -14.91 -6.01 4.59
C TYR A 136 -15.32 -4.56 4.32
N ASN A 137 -14.42 -3.60 4.57
CA ASN A 137 -14.70 -2.17 4.36
C ASN A 137 -14.99 -1.86 2.88
N TYR A 138 -14.25 -2.48 1.97
CA TYR A 138 -14.38 -2.19 0.54
C TYR A 138 -15.47 -3.00 -0.16
N VAL A 139 -15.85 -4.18 0.34
CA VAL A 139 -16.98 -4.93 -0.22
C VAL A 139 -18.32 -4.47 0.34
N ARG A 140 -18.34 -3.66 1.40
CA ARG A 140 -19.57 -3.15 2.01
C ARG A 140 -20.54 -2.51 1.00
N PRO A 141 -20.10 -1.68 0.04
CA PRO A 141 -20.97 -1.08 -0.98
C PRO A 141 -21.59 -2.08 -1.96
N PHE A 142 -21.09 -3.33 -2.03
CA PHE A 142 -21.62 -4.38 -2.90
C PHE A 142 -22.77 -5.16 -2.26
N PHE A 143 -23.00 -5.00 -0.95
CA PHE A 143 -24.14 -5.61 -0.29
C PHE A 143 -25.42 -4.84 -0.60
N ARG A 144 -26.54 -5.55 -0.74
CA ARG A 144 -27.87 -4.94 -0.96
C ARG A 144 -28.23 -4.00 0.17
N ASP A 145 -28.91 -2.90 -0.17
CA ASP A 145 -29.47 -1.98 0.82
C ASP A 145 -30.37 -2.73 1.82
N GLY A 146 -30.15 -2.47 3.12
CA GLY A 146 -30.90 -3.08 4.21
C GLY A 146 -30.30 -4.36 4.81
N TYR A 147 -29.20 -4.90 4.27
CA TYR A 147 -28.60 -6.15 4.79
C TYR A 147 -27.92 -5.99 6.16
N ARG A 148 -27.56 -4.76 6.56
CA ARG A 148 -27.05 -4.44 7.91
C ARG A 148 -27.53 -3.05 8.34
N LYS A 149 -28.62 -3.01 9.12
CA LYS A 149 -29.24 -1.77 9.63
C LYS A 149 -28.61 -1.27 10.95
N TYR A 150 -27.75 -2.07 11.58
CA TYR A 150 -27.29 -1.87 12.97
C TYR A 150 -25.79 -2.15 13.21
N LEU A 151 -24.95 -2.05 12.17
CA LEU A 151 -23.49 -2.13 12.25
C LEU A 151 -22.89 -0.98 11.44
#